data_AF-A0A6V7RLD6-F1
#
_entry.id   AF-A0A6V7RLD6-F1
#
_cell.length_a   1.000
_cell.length_b   1.000
_cell.length_c   1.000
_cell.angle_alpha   90.00
_cell.angle_beta   90.00
_cell.angle_gamma   90.00
#
_symmetry.space_group_name_H-M   'P 1'
#
loop_
_entity.id
_entity.type
_entity.pdbx_description
1 polymer ?
#
loop_
_entity_poly.entity_id
_entity_poly.type
_entity_poly.pdbx_seq_one_letter_code
_entity_poly.pdbx_strand_id
1 'polypeptide(L)'
;MKCPNCNAEVFEGDKFCGNCGTPLTEDEKIQSDQHKKADINLSPYLKALFKTPSRVIEKPNQFNTYTILTTLAVILLILGGLSFIYYEGFYLNFGQGLSIFLRAIFIYLGILIGYGLAMIGTSYISSSVEIRWKTILKSYMSLSVYALLFYVLSMLVSIIGISYLPNTFNIIALITLSLGTYYIYKQYVQTNEKFDSFFVLLIHIVLTGLVSHIIYQYWIIQIWNNAFNF
;
A
#
# COMPACT_ATOMS: atom_id res chain seq x y z
N MET A 1 -34.26 56.70 -19.52
CA MET A 1 -33.67 56.57 -18.16
C MET A 1 -32.13 56.55 -18.23
N LYS A 2 -31.40 56.72 -17.12
CA LYS A 2 -29.92 56.62 -17.09
C LYS A 2 -29.48 55.34 -16.39
N CYS A 3 -28.44 54.69 -16.91
CA CYS A 3 -27.87 53.49 -16.30
C CYS A 3 -27.24 53.82 -14.93
N PRO A 4 -27.57 53.11 -13.84
CA PRO A 4 -27.03 53.42 -12.51
C PRO A 4 -25.52 53.13 -12.36
N ASN A 5 -24.93 52.35 -13.28
CA ASN A 5 -23.53 51.95 -13.20
C ASN A 5 -22.59 52.83 -14.05
N CYS A 6 -23.03 53.27 -15.24
CA CYS A 6 -22.19 54.06 -16.14
C CYS A 6 -22.79 55.40 -16.58
N ASN A 7 -23.98 55.76 -16.08
CA ASN A 7 -24.72 56.98 -16.41
C ASN A 7 -25.09 57.20 -17.89
N ALA A 8 -24.87 56.22 -18.77
CA ALA A 8 -25.31 56.29 -20.16
C ALA A 8 -26.84 56.38 -20.27
N GLU A 9 -27.33 57.01 -21.33
CA GLU A 9 -28.77 57.07 -21.66
C GLU A 9 -29.26 55.71 -22.15
N VAL A 10 -30.40 55.27 -21.63
CA VAL A 10 -31.01 53.98 -21.93
C VAL A 10 -32.52 54.13 -22.13
N PHE A 11 -33.10 53.34 -23.04
CA PHE A 11 -34.52 53.37 -23.36
C PHE A 11 -35.36 52.59 -22.36
N GLU A 12 -36.61 53.00 -22.17
CA GLU A 12 -37.55 52.33 -21.28
C GLU A 12 -38.02 51.02 -21.92
N GLY A 13 -37.61 49.90 -21.32
CA GLY A 13 -37.83 48.54 -21.84
C GLY A 13 -36.54 47.76 -22.09
N ASP A 14 -35.39 48.43 -22.09
CA ASP A 14 -34.09 47.77 -22.22
C ASP A 14 -33.76 46.96 -20.96
N LYS A 15 -33.48 45.68 -21.19
CA LYS A 15 -33.12 44.69 -20.17
C LYS A 15 -31.70 44.87 -19.63
N PHE A 16 -30.77 45.23 -20.52
CA PHE A 16 -29.37 45.51 -20.21
C PHE A 16 -28.92 46.85 -20.81
N CYS A 17 -27.96 47.51 -20.17
CA CYS A 17 -27.35 48.71 -20.74
C CYS A 17 -26.45 48.33 -21.94
N GLY A 18 -26.74 48.89 -23.12
CA GLY A 18 -25.93 48.66 -24.33
C GLY A 18 -24.47 49.15 -24.25
N ASN A 19 -24.14 50.02 -23.27
CA ASN A 19 -22.80 50.58 -23.12
C ASN A 19 -21.91 49.80 -22.13
N CYS A 20 -22.46 49.32 -21.01
CA CYS A 20 -21.68 48.63 -19.96
C CYS A 20 -22.18 47.22 -19.61
N GLY A 21 -23.27 46.75 -20.24
CA GLY A 21 -23.83 45.42 -20.02
C GLY A 21 -24.52 45.22 -18.67
N THR A 22 -24.73 46.28 -17.88
CA THR A 22 -25.37 46.17 -16.56
C THR A 22 -26.87 45.90 -16.72
N PRO A 23 -27.44 44.86 -16.06
CA PRO A 23 -28.88 44.60 -16.07
C PRO A 23 -29.63 45.74 -15.37
N LEU A 24 -30.72 46.17 -16.00
CA LEU A 24 -31.53 47.31 -15.56
C LEU A 24 -32.83 46.88 -14.88
N THR A 25 -33.22 45.62 -15.04
CA THR A 25 -34.36 44.99 -14.38
C THR A 25 -33.94 44.10 -13.21
N GLU A 26 -34.70 44.16 -12.11
CA GLU A 26 -34.45 43.40 -10.87
C GLU A 26 -34.43 41.87 -11.12
N ASP A 27 -35.31 41.39 -12.01
CA ASP A 27 -35.42 39.97 -12.37
C ASP A 27 -34.15 39.42 -13.05
N GLU A 28 -33.35 40.28 -13.69
CA GLU A 28 -32.12 39.90 -14.38
C GLU A 28 -30.85 40.12 -13.55
N LYS A 29 -30.88 41.02 -12.55
CA LYS A 29 -29.79 41.14 -11.56
C LYS A 29 -29.56 39.83 -10.81
N ILE A 30 -30.64 39.12 -10.47
CA ILE A 30 -30.58 37.85 -9.72
C ILE A 30 -29.90 36.73 -10.54
N GLN A 31 -29.99 36.79 -11.88
CA GLN A 31 -29.43 35.75 -12.76
C GLN A 31 -27.98 36.03 -13.18
N SER A 32 -27.53 37.29 -13.23
CA SER A 32 -26.16 37.63 -13.62
C SER A 32 -25.09 37.29 -12.57
N ASP A 33 -25.45 37.20 -11.28
CA ASP A 33 -24.51 36.85 -10.21
C ASP A 33 -24.18 35.36 -10.14
N GLN A 34 -24.99 34.49 -10.75
CA GLN A 34 -24.80 33.04 -10.75
C GLN A 34 -24.01 32.52 -11.97
N HIS A 35 -23.75 33.34 -12.99
CA HIS A 35 -23.16 32.89 -14.27
C HIS A 35 -21.77 33.48 -14.59
N LYS A 36 -21.04 34.01 -13.60
CA LYS A 36 -19.65 34.51 -13.76
C LYS A 36 -18.61 33.65 -13.05
N LYS A 37 -18.54 32.36 -13.38
CA LYS A 37 -17.34 31.49 -13.30
C LYS A 37 -17.65 30.10 -13.86
N ALA A 38 -17.52 29.95 -15.18
CA ALA A 38 -17.42 28.65 -15.83
C ALA A 38 -16.23 28.66 -16.81
N ASP A 39 -15.05 28.98 -16.27
CA ASP A 39 -13.80 28.48 -16.83
C ASP A 39 -13.72 27.00 -16.47
N ILE A 40 -13.72 26.16 -17.51
CA ILE A 40 -13.63 24.70 -17.47
C ILE A 40 -12.56 24.26 -16.46
N ASN A 41 -12.99 23.79 -15.29
CA ASN A 41 -12.10 23.16 -14.33
C ASN A 41 -12.83 21.98 -13.71
N LEU A 42 -12.50 20.81 -14.26
CA LEU A 42 -12.73 19.45 -13.78
C LEU A 42 -13.45 19.38 -12.41
N SER A 43 -14.72 18.98 -12.50
CA SER A 43 -15.74 18.71 -11.46
C SER A 43 -15.33 18.88 -9.98
N PRO A 44 -16.15 19.58 -9.16
CA PRO A 44 -16.01 19.63 -7.69
C PRO A 44 -15.98 18.25 -7.05
N TYR A 45 -16.56 17.24 -7.70
CA TYR A 45 -16.57 15.84 -7.25
C TYR A 45 -15.18 15.21 -7.38
N LEU A 46 -14.44 15.47 -8.49
CA LEU A 46 -13.04 15.05 -8.62
C LEU A 46 -12.16 15.79 -7.61
N LYS A 47 -12.35 17.11 -7.44
CA LYS A 47 -11.65 17.89 -6.40
C LYS A 47 -11.97 17.43 -4.96
N ALA A 48 -13.18 16.92 -4.70
CA ALA A 48 -13.58 16.37 -3.41
C ALA A 48 -13.06 14.94 -3.20
N LEU A 49 -12.99 14.11 -4.24
CA LEU A 49 -12.37 12.78 -4.19
C LEU A 49 -10.85 12.85 -3.92
N PHE A 50 -10.17 13.91 -4.37
CA PHE A 50 -8.74 14.14 -4.08
C PHE A 50 -8.49 14.92 -2.77
N LYS A 51 -9.53 15.43 -2.10
CA LYS A 51 -9.39 16.14 -0.81
C LYS A 51 -9.58 15.18 0.37
N THR A 52 -8.52 14.41 0.60
CA THR A 52 -8.13 13.71 1.83
C THR A 52 -9.12 12.70 2.44
N PRO A 53 -8.94 11.39 2.21
CA PRO A 53 -9.46 10.35 3.11
C PRO A 53 -8.57 10.13 4.35
N SER A 54 -7.63 11.03 4.67
CA SER A 54 -6.43 10.69 5.46
C SER A 54 -6.30 11.32 6.84
N ARG A 55 -7.33 11.98 7.36
CA ARG A 55 -7.29 12.55 8.70
C ARG A 55 -8.29 11.86 9.58
N VAL A 56 -7.92 10.70 10.09
CA VAL A 56 -7.97 10.33 11.51
C VAL A 56 -7.38 8.91 11.57
N ILE A 57 -6.12 8.79 12.00
CA ILE A 57 -5.64 7.53 12.55
C ILE A 57 -5.26 7.82 13.98
N GLU A 58 -6.22 7.59 14.87
CA GLU A 58 -6.00 7.62 16.31
C GLU A 58 -5.06 6.48 16.71
N LYS A 59 -4.16 6.78 17.67
CA LYS A 59 -3.17 5.83 18.21
C LYS A 59 -3.90 4.60 18.78
N PRO A 60 -3.71 3.39 18.23
CA PRO A 60 -4.24 2.22 18.89
C PRO A 60 -3.38 1.85 20.10
N ASN A 61 -4.10 1.50 21.16
CA ASN A 61 -3.70 1.15 22.50
C ASN A 61 -2.54 0.12 22.55
N GLN A 62 -1.60 0.34 23.47
CA GLN A 62 -0.40 -0.46 23.66
C GLN A 62 -0.72 -1.72 24.50
N PHE A 63 -1.45 -2.68 23.93
CA PHE A 63 -1.42 -4.04 24.44
C PHE A 63 -0.67 -4.90 23.43
N ASN A 64 0.38 -5.57 23.89
CA ASN A 64 1.40 -6.20 23.05
C ASN A 64 0.88 -7.55 22.52
N THR A 65 -0.29 -7.53 21.86
CA THR A 65 -0.84 -8.62 21.03
C THR A 65 0.24 -9.13 20.07
N TYR A 66 1.16 -8.26 19.66
CA TYR A 66 2.37 -8.58 18.92
C TYR A 66 3.29 -9.57 19.62
N THR A 67 3.58 -9.44 20.92
CA THR A 67 4.39 -10.46 21.64
C THR A 67 3.67 -11.78 21.76
N ILE A 68 2.35 -11.77 21.97
CA ILE A 68 1.57 -13.01 22.08
C ILE A 68 1.48 -13.70 20.72
N LEU A 69 1.26 -12.93 19.66
CA LEU A 69 1.14 -13.44 18.31
C LEU A 69 2.50 -13.88 17.74
N THR A 70 3.59 -13.21 18.11
CA THR A 70 4.96 -13.64 17.75
C THR A 70 5.37 -14.91 18.48
N THR A 71 5.10 -15.03 19.78
CA THR A 71 5.36 -16.29 20.49
C THR A 71 4.51 -17.41 19.91
N LEU A 72 3.25 -17.17 19.59
CA LEU A 72 2.36 -18.16 18.98
C LEU A 72 2.82 -18.53 17.54
N ALA A 73 3.25 -17.57 16.74
CA ALA A 73 3.79 -17.82 15.40
C ALA A 73 5.12 -18.60 15.44
N VAL A 74 6.01 -18.29 16.39
CA VAL A 74 7.27 -19.04 16.62
C VAL A 74 6.96 -20.46 17.09
N ILE A 75 6.01 -20.63 18.01
CA ILE A 75 5.57 -21.96 18.47
C ILE A 75 4.97 -22.75 17.31
N LEU A 76 4.14 -22.16 16.46
CA LEU A 76 3.58 -22.81 15.27
C LEU A 76 4.65 -23.13 14.23
N LEU A 77 5.68 -22.29 14.06
CA LEU A 77 6.84 -22.58 13.22
C LEU A 77 7.63 -23.77 13.74
N ILE A 78 7.85 -23.84 15.05
CA ILE A 78 8.55 -24.95 15.72
C ILE A 78 7.72 -26.23 15.61
N LEU A 79 6.42 -26.18 15.90
CA LEU A 79 5.50 -27.32 15.79
C LEU A 79 5.31 -27.78 14.34
N GLY A 80 5.29 -26.85 13.39
CA GLY A 80 5.28 -27.13 11.95
C GLY A 80 6.56 -27.79 11.49
N GLY A 81 7.72 -27.30 11.94
CA GLY A 81 9.02 -27.93 11.70
C GLY A 81 9.12 -29.32 12.31
N LEU A 82 8.65 -29.50 13.55
CA LEU A 82 8.62 -30.81 14.23
C LEU A 82 7.66 -31.80 13.55
N SER A 83 6.46 -31.35 13.16
CA SER A 83 5.49 -32.19 12.44
C SER A 83 6.00 -32.56 11.04
N PHE A 84 6.71 -31.65 10.39
CA PHE A 84 7.35 -31.89 9.11
C PHE A 84 8.52 -32.88 9.22
N ILE A 85 9.38 -32.74 10.24
CA ILE A 85 10.43 -33.72 10.55
C ILE A 85 9.82 -35.10 10.84
N TYR A 86 8.70 -35.15 11.56
CA TYR A 86 7.97 -36.38 11.83
C TYR A 86 7.37 -37.02 10.56
N TYR A 87 6.73 -36.22 9.68
CA TYR A 87 6.09 -36.71 8.46
C TYR A 87 7.11 -37.15 7.41
N GLU A 88 8.13 -36.33 7.16
CA GLU A 88 9.20 -36.64 6.20
C GLU A 88 10.09 -37.75 6.73
N GLY A 89 10.43 -37.75 8.02
CA GLY A 89 11.21 -38.84 8.62
C GLY A 89 10.50 -40.20 8.63
N PHE A 90 9.17 -40.22 8.46
CA PHE A 90 8.37 -41.44 8.43
C PHE A 90 8.03 -41.92 7.00
N TYR A 91 7.87 -41.00 6.03
CA TYR A 91 7.40 -41.35 4.67
C TYR A 91 8.44 -41.14 3.55
N LEU A 92 9.49 -40.33 3.74
CA LEU A 92 10.53 -40.04 2.73
C LEU A 92 11.94 -40.08 3.35
N ASN A 93 12.99 -40.07 2.54
CA ASN A 93 14.35 -39.95 3.07
C ASN A 93 14.47 -38.64 3.88
N PHE A 94 14.70 -38.74 5.19
CA PHE A 94 14.79 -37.62 6.16
C PHE A 94 15.53 -36.37 5.66
N GLY A 95 16.54 -36.55 4.80
CA GLY A 95 17.31 -35.47 4.20
C GLY A 95 16.56 -34.61 3.17
N GLN A 96 15.64 -35.17 2.38
CA GLN A 96 14.92 -34.41 1.34
C GLN A 96 13.92 -33.44 1.95
N GLY A 97 13.11 -33.91 2.91
CA GLY A 97 12.21 -33.08 3.69
C GLY A 97 12.94 -31.89 4.32
N LEU A 98 13.89 -32.14 5.22
CA LEU A 98 14.60 -31.08 5.94
C LEU A 98 15.15 -29.98 5.01
N SER A 99 15.63 -30.38 3.81
CA SER A 99 16.12 -29.43 2.81
C SER A 99 15.03 -28.53 2.22
N ILE A 100 13.81 -29.04 2.01
CA ILE A 100 12.67 -28.27 1.48
C ILE A 100 12.19 -27.25 2.51
N PHE A 101 12.10 -27.66 3.78
CA PHE A 101 11.71 -26.78 4.87
C PHE A 101 12.70 -25.63 5.09
N LEU A 102 13.99 -25.95 5.16
CA LEU A 102 15.04 -24.93 5.29
C LEU A 102 15.03 -23.97 4.10
N ARG A 103 14.82 -24.46 2.87
CA ARG A 103 14.68 -23.62 1.67
C ARG A 103 13.49 -22.68 1.77
N ALA A 104 12.33 -23.14 2.25
CA ALA A 104 11.15 -22.28 2.43
C ALA A 104 11.43 -21.15 3.43
N ILE A 105 12.12 -21.44 4.55
CA ILE A 105 12.55 -20.42 5.53
C ILE A 105 13.42 -19.36 4.87
N PHE A 106 14.46 -19.76 4.11
CA PHE A 106 15.37 -18.82 3.46
C PHE A 106 14.67 -17.93 2.42
N ILE A 107 13.68 -18.45 1.69
CA ILE A 107 12.88 -17.67 0.73
C ILE A 107 12.10 -16.59 1.45
N TYR A 108 11.35 -16.95 2.50
CA TYR A 108 10.55 -15.97 3.23
C TYR A 108 11.44 -14.94 3.93
N LEU A 109 12.59 -15.36 4.47
CA LEU A 109 13.60 -14.45 5.01
C LEU A 109 14.10 -13.47 3.94
N GLY A 110 14.43 -13.98 2.75
CA GLY A 110 14.87 -13.16 1.61
C GLY A 110 13.82 -12.13 1.17
N ILE A 111 12.55 -12.54 1.11
CA ILE A 111 11.44 -11.63 0.80
C ILE A 111 11.34 -10.53 1.87
N LEU A 112 11.38 -10.88 3.17
CA LEU A 112 11.33 -9.90 4.25
C LEU A 112 12.52 -8.93 4.23
N ILE A 113 13.72 -9.41 3.93
CA ILE A 113 14.90 -8.55 3.79
C ILE A 113 14.71 -7.60 2.59
N GLY A 114 14.28 -8.13 1.46
CA GLY A 114 14.01 -7.36 0.25
C GLY A 114 12.99 -6.24 0.44
N TYR A 115 11.86 -6.55 1.08
CA TYR A 115 10.84 -5.56 1.43
C TYR A 115 11.37 -4.50 2.40
N GLY A 116 12.19 -4.90 3.38
CA GLY A 116 12.84 -3.97 4.30
C GLY A 116 13.79 -3.02 3.59
N LEU A 117 14.64 -3.54 2.68
CA LEU A 117 15.54 -2.73 1.86
C LEU A 117 14.79 -1.78 0.93
N ALA A 118 13.74 -2.26 0.27
CA ALA A 118 12.90 -1.43 -0.59
C ALA A 118 12.26 -0.28 0.22
N MET A 119 11.76 -0.57 1.42
CA MET A 119 11.20 0.42 2.34
C MET A 119 12.23 1.45 2.80
N ILE A 120 13.45 1.01 3.16
CA ILE A 120 14.57 1.89 3.53
C ILE A 120 14.92 2.80 2.35
N GLY A 121 15.05 2.23 1.16
CA GLY A 121 15.38 2.97 -0.07
C GLY A 121 14.34 4.03 -0.40
N THR A 122 13.05 3.66 -0.38
CA THR A 122 11.97 4.63 -0.64
C THR A 122 11.87 5.71 0.42
N SER A 123 12.18 5.39 1.68
CA SER A 123 12.24 6.37 2.76
C SER A 123 13.40 7.37 2.59
N TYR A 124 14.56 6.90 2.14
CA TYR A 124 15.73 7.75 1.88
C TYR A 124 15.52 8.68 0.68
N ILE A 125 14.92 8.17 -0.40
CA ILE A 125 14.64 8.96 -1.61
C ILE A 125 13.62 10.07 -1.32
N SER A 126 12.59 9.78 -0.52
CA SER A 126 11.51 10.73 -0.26
C SER A 126 11.81 11.74 0.86
N SER A 127 12.55 11.33 1.89
CA SER A 127 12.80 12.17 3.05
C SER A 127 13.86 13.24 2.76
N SER A 128 13.53 14.50 3.09
CA SER A 128 14.48 15.62 3.17
C SER A 128 15.08 15.81 4.57
N VAL A 129 14.63 15.02 5.56
CA VAL A 129 14.94 15.18 6.99
C VAL A 129 15.48 13.87 7.58
N GLU A 130 16.17 13.96 8.72
CA GLU A 130 16.66 12.79 9.47
C GLU A 130 15.53 11.83 9.87
N ILE A 131 15.67 10.57 9.45
CA ILE A 131 14.68 9.52 9.65
C ILE A 131 14.91 8.84 11.01
N ARG A 132 13.84 8.73 11.82
CA ARG A 132 13.87 7.98 13.10
C ARG A 132 13.72 6.48 12.88
N TRP A 133 14.82 5.82 12.48
CA TRP A 133 14.85 4.40 12.11
C TRP A 133 14.30 3.43 13.16
N LYS A 134 14.56 3.69 14.45
CA LYS A 134 14.11 2.80 15.54
C LYS A 134 12.60 2.59 15.55
N THR A 135 11.82 3.64 15.25
CA THR A 135 10.35 3.56 15.26
C THR A 135 9.82 2.89 13.99
N ILE A 136 10.40 3.22 12.85
CA ILE A 136 10.01 2.66 11.55
C ILE A 136 10.29 1.16 11.50
N LEU A 137 11.49 0.74 11.94
CA LEU A 137 11.86 -0.66 12.01
C LEU A 137 10.95 -1.42 12.97
N LYS A 138 10.59 -0.86 14.13
CA LYS A 138 9.64 -1.51 15.06
C LYS A 138 8.30 -1.79 14.39
N SER A 139 7.74 -0.83 13.66
CA SER A 139 6.46 -1.00 12.95
C SER A 139 6.59 -1.99 11.79
N TYR A 140 7.72 -1.99 11.08
CA TYR A 140 7.99 -2.95 10.00
C TYR A 140 8.10 -4.39 10.53
N MET A 141 8.84 -4.58 11.62
CA MET A 141 8.96 -5.88 12.28
C MET A 141 7.60 -6.41 12.72
N SER A 142 6.75 -5.54 13.27
CA SER A 142 5.36 -5.88 13.62
C SER A 142 4.54 -6.32 12.40
N LEU A 143 4.66 -5.63 11.27
CA LEU A 143 4.01 -6.00 10.02
C LEU A 143 4.50 -7.35 9.47
N SER A 144 5.81 -7.60 9.52
CA SER A 144 6.41 -8.85 9.03
C SER A 144 5.88 -10.09 9.74
N VAL A 145 5.43 -9.96 10.99
CA VAL A 145 4.84 -11.07 11.76
C VAL A 145 3.52 -11.52 11.15
N TYR A 146 2.67 -10.58 10.74
CA TYR A 146 1.42 -10.93 10.07
C TYR A 146 1.67 -11.60 8.72
N ALA A 147 2.65 -11.11 7.96
CA ALA A 147 3.03 -11.73 6.70
C ALA A 147 3.57 -13.16 6.92
N LEU A 148 4.40 -13.37 7.93
CA LEU A 148 4.90 -14.70 8.31
C LEU A 148 3.78 -15.64 8.71
N LEU A 149 2.76 -15.17 9.44
CA LEU A 149 1.59 -16.00 9.75
C LEU A 149 0.88 -16.51 8.50
N PHE A 150 0.67 -15.64 7.51
CA PHE A 150 0.08 -16.05 6.23
C PHE A 150 0.99 -17.01 5.46
N TYR A 151 2.32 -16.84 5.51
CA TYR A 151 3.27 -17.79 4.91
C TYR A 151 3.27 -19.16 5.61
N VAL A 152 3.14 -19.18 6.94
CA VAL A 152 3.01 -20.44 7.70
C VAL A 152 1.68 -21.12 7.36
N LEU A 153 0.57 -20.38 7.31
CA LEU A 153 -0.72 -20.92 6.88
C LEU A 153 -0.66 -21.48 5.45
N SER A 154 0.00 -20.75 4.54
CA SER A 154 0.27 -21.20 3.17
C SER A 154 1.00 -22.56 3.15
N MET A 155 2.06 -22.69 3.95
CA MET A 155 2.83 -23.92 4.09
C MET A 155 1.96 -25.08 4.64
N LEU A 156 1.20 -24.84 5.71
CA LEU A 156 0.33 -25.86 6.31
C LEU A 156 -0.73 -26.35 5.33
N VAL A 157 -1.34 -25.44 4.56
CA VAL A 157 -2.35 -25.83 3.56
C VAL A 157 -1.72 -26.57 2.38
N SER A 158 -0.47 -26.27 2.03
CA SER A 158 0.26 -27.03 1.02
C SER A 158 0.44 -28.50 1.41
N ILE A 159 0.57 -28.79 2.71
CA ILE A 159 0.69 -30.17 3.21
C ILE A 159 -0.61 -30.95 3.05
N ILE A 160 -1.77 -30.28 3.14
CA ILE A 160 -3.10 -30.89 2.97
C ILE A 160 -3.35 -31.27 1.49
N GLY A 161 -2.45 -30.90 0.58
CA GLY A 161 -2.54 -31.26 -0.85
C GLY A 161 -3.50 -30.39 -1.65
N ILE A 162 -3.99 -29.28 -1.09
CA ILE A 162 -4.87 -28.35 -1.81
C ILE A 162 -4.00 -27.37 -2.59
N SER A 163 -3.85 -27.58 -3.89
CA SER A 163 -2.85 -26.88 -4.70
C SER A 163 -3.05 -25.37 -4.85
N TYR A 164 -4.29 -24.86 -4.70
CA TYR A 164 -4.61 -23.46 -5.01
C TYR A 164 -4.56 -22.52 -3.80
N LEU A 165 -4.85 -23.02 -2.61
CA LEU A 165 -4.91 -22.21 -1.38
C LEU A 165 -3.56 -21.61 -0.95
N PRO A 166 -2.40 -22.30 -1.05
CA PRO A 166 -1.11 -21.74 -0.65
C PRO A 166 -0.78 -20.45 -1.41
N ASN A 167 -1.07 -20.42 -2.71
CA ASN A 167 -0.87 -19.24 -3.54
C ASN A 167 -1.73 -18.07 -3.09
N THR A 168 -2.98 -18.32 -2.68
CA THR A 168 -3.85 -17.25 -2.15
C THR A 168 -3.30 -16.65 -0.86
N PHE A 169 -2.84 -17.47 0.08
CA PHE A 169 -2.22 -16.98 1.32
C PHE A 169 -0.92 -16.23 1.07
N ASN A 170 -0.10 -16.66 0.12
CA ASN A 170 1.11 -15.94 -0.28
C ASN A 170 0.78 -14.55 -0.86
N ILE A 171 -0.24 -14.46 -1.73
CA ILE A 171 -0.69 -13.17 -2.28
C ILE A 171 -1.18 -12.24 -1.17
N ILE A 172 -1.96 -12.77 -0.21
CA ILE A 172 -2.42 -12.00 0.95
C ILE A 172 -1.24 -11.50 1.79
N ALA A 173 -0.22 -12.32 2.01
CA ALA A 173 0.99 -11.93 2.73
C ALA A 173 1.73 -10.78 2.02
N LEU A 174 1.88 -10.87 0.70
CA LEU A 174 2.56 -9.83 -0.12
C LEU A 174 1.77 -8.51 -0.14
N ILE A 175 0.45 -8.58 -0.29
CA ILE A 175 -0.42 -7.39 -0.24
C ILE A 175 -0.31 -6.72 1.14
N THR A 176 -0.33 -7.52 2.21
CA THR A 176 -0.19 -7.03 3.59
C THR A 176 1.14 -6.29 3.78
N LEU A 177 2.25 -6.86 3.31
CA LEU A 177 3.57 -6.20 3.38
C LEU A 177 3.61 -4.90 2.57
N SER A 178 3.06 -4.91 1.37
CA SER A 178 3.10 -3.76 0.45
C SER A 178 2.25 -2.60 0.97
N LEU A 179 1.04 -2.88 1.47
CA LEU A 179 0.16 -1.86 2.03
C LEU A 179 0.64 -1.37 3.41
N GLY A 180 1.16 -2.28 4.24
CA GLY A 180 1.64 -1.91 5.57
C GLY A 180 2.92 -1.08 5.54
N THR A 181 3.86 -1.38 4.65
CA THR A 181 5.07 -0.55 4.45
C THR A 181 4.71 0.85 3.95
N TYR A 182 3.75 0.96 3.04
CA TYR A 182 3.19 2.25 2.61
C TYR A 182 2.55 3.02 3.77
N TYR A 183 1.77 2.34 4.60
CA TYR A 183 1.15 2.96 5.77
C TYR A 183 2.22 3.50 6.74
N ILE A 184 3.27 2.72 7.01
CA ILE A 184 4.38 3.14 7.86
C ILE A 184 5.09 4.34 7.22
N TYR A 185 5.39 4.28 5.92
CA TYR A 185 5.96 5.40 5.18
C TYR A 185 5.14 6.67 5.39
N LYS A 186 3.82 6.60 5.15
CA LYS A 186 2.91 7.73 5.29
C LYS A 186 2.86 8.25 6.74
N GLN A 187 2.86 7.36 7.72
CA GLN A 187 2.80 7.73 9.13
C GLN A 187 4.06 8.48 9.63
N TYR A 188 5.24 8.17 9.07
CA TYR A 188 6.52 8.63 9.62
C TYR A 188 7.33 9.55 8.70
N VAL A 189 7.04 9.64 7.39
CA VAL A 189 7.84 10.39 6.41
C VAL A 189 7.11 11.62 5.84
N GLN A 190 5.77 11.70 5.93
CA GLN A 190 4.97 12.76 5.28
C GLN A 190 5.24 14.22 5.72
N THR A 191 6.04 14.45 6.75
CA THR A 191 6.24 15.80 7.30
C THR A 191 7.03 16.75 6.41
N ASN A 192 7.76 16.27 5.39
CA ASN A 192 8.43 17.09 4.37
C ASN A 192 8.83 16.24 3.13
N GLU A 193 7.84 15.77 2.37
CA GLU A 193 8.08 14.93 1.19
C GLU A 193 8.70 15.74 0.03
N LYS A 194 9.80 15.25 -0.56
CA LYS A 194 10.34 15.78 -1.81
C LYS A 194 9.54 15.32 -3.05
N PHE A 195 8.87 14.18 -2.94
CA PHE A 195 8.14 13.49 -4.01
C PHE A 195 6.76 13.08 -3.52
N ASP A 196 5.77 13.08 -4.40
CA ASP A 196 4.40 12.65 -4.05
C ASP A 196 4.40 11.19 -3.56
N SER A 197 3.79 10.97 -2.40
CA SER A 197 3.49 9.66 -1.80
C SER A 197 3.05 8.58 -2.81
N PHE A 198 2.30 8.95 -3.86
CA PHE A 198 1.86 8.02 -4.90
C PHE A 198 3.04 7.39 -5.68
N PHE A 199 4.01 8.21 -6.11
CA PHE A 199 5.16 7.70 -6.86
C PHE A 199 6.08 6.85 -5.97
N VAL A 200 6.18 7.21 -4.69
CA VAL A 200 6.94 6.43 -3.71
C VAL A 200 6.34 5.04 -3.52
N LEU A 201 5.00 4.96 -3.44
CA LEU A 201 4.28 3.68 -3.40
C LEU A 201 4.51 2.86 -4.68
N LEU A 202 4.42 3.50 -5.84
CA LEU A 202 4.61 2.83 -7.12
C LEU A 202 6.03 2.25 -7.25
N ILE A 203 7.05 3.02 -6.87
CA ILE A 203 8.44 2.56 -6.82
C ILE A 203 8.58 1.39 -5.83
N HIS A 204 7.96 1.48 -4.66
CA HIS A 204 7.99 0.39 -3.66
C HIS A 204 7.41 -0.92 -4.22
N ILE A 205 6.24 -0.85 -4.86
CA ILE A 205 5.56 -2.01 -5.46
C ILE A 205 6.41 -2.62 -6.59
N VAL A 206 7.01 -1.79 -7.44
CA VAL A 206 7.89 -2.26 -8.53
C VAL A 206 9.14 -2.95 -7.96
N LEU A 207 9.81 -2.33 -6.99
CA LEU A 207 11.02 -2.90 -6.36
C LEU A 207 10.72 -4.24 -5.69
N THR A 208 9.66 -4.29 -4.90
CA THR A 208 9.28 -5.51 -4.18
C THR A 208 8.80 -6.61 -5.12
N GLY A 209 8.05 -6.26 -6.17
CA GLY A 209 7.66 -7.20 -7.22
C GLY A 209 8.87 -7.81 -7.95
N LEU A 210 9.88 -7.00 -8.29
CA LEU A 210 11.12 -7.48 -8.89
C LEU A 210 11.88 -8.43 -7.96
N VAL A 211 12.02 -8.08 -6.69
CA VAL A 211 12.70 -8.93 -5.70
C VAL A 211 11.98 -10.26 -5.55
N SER A 212 10.65 -10.24 -5.37
CA SER A 212 9.85 -11.46 -5.27
C SER A 212 9.95 -12.32 -6.54
N HIS A 213 9.97 -11.69 -7.72
CA HIS A 213 10.13 -12.41 -8.99
C HIS A 213 11.50 -13.09 -9.10
N ILE A 214 12.58 -12.40 -8.78
CA ILE A 214 13.95 -12.95 -8.83
C ILE A 214 14.06 -14.16 -7.88
N ILE A 215 13.54 -14.03 -6.65
CA ILE A 215 13.55 -15.11 -5.65
C ILE A 215 12.74 -16.31 -6.16
N TYR A 216 11.56 -16.05 -6.74
CA TYR A 216 10.70 -17.10 -7.27
C TYR A 216 11.33 -17.83 -8.47
N GLN A 217 11.94 -17.10 -9.40
CA GLN A 217 12.64 -17.67 -10.56
C GLN A 217 13.83 -18.52 -10.14
N TYR A 218 14.66 -18.02 -9.22
CA TYR A 218 15.75 -18.81 -8.64
C TYR A 218 15.22 -20.13 -8.08
N TRP A 219 14.06 -20.11 -7.42
CA TRP A 219 13.48 -21.30 -6.82
C TRP A 219 12.95 -22.31 -7.84
N ILE A 220 12.22 -21.85 -8.87
CA ILE A 220 11.76 -22.73 -9.97
C ILE A 220 12.95 -23.45 -10.60
N ILE A 221 14.03 -22.71 -10.89
CA ILE A 221 15.23 -23.28 -11.51
C ILE A 221 15.83 -24.35 -10.60
N GLN A 222 15.91 -24.12 -9.29
CA GLN A 222 16.46 -25.09 -8.35
C GLN A 222 15.60 -26.36 -8.21
N ILE A 223 14.28 -26.24 -8.24
CA ILE A 223 13.39 -27.42 -8.24
C ILE A 223 13.55 -28.18 -9.53
N TRP A 224 13.52 -27.48 -10.66
CA TRP A 224 13.61 -28.11 -11.96
C TRP A 224 14.94 -28.85 -12.12
N ASN A 225 16.05 -28.23 -11.74
CA ASN A 225 17.36 -28.88 -11.72
C ASN A 225 17.42 -30.08 -10.77
N ASN A 226 16.77 -30.03 -9.61
CA ASN A 226 16.76 -31.15 -8.67
C ASN A 226 15.82 -32.29 -9.08
N ALA A 227 14.73 -31.98 -9.81
CA ALA A 227 13.71 -32.95 -10.21
C ALA A 227 14.06 -33.68 -11.52
N PHE A 228 14.85 -33.05 -12.40
CA PHE A 228 15.11 -33.56 -13.75
C PHE A 228 16.58 -33.88 -14.06
N ASN A 229 17.54 -33.57 -13.16
CA ASN A 229 18.88 -34.13 -13.26
C ASN A 229 18.89 -35.53 -12.61
N PHE A 230 18.62 -36.56 -13.42
CA PHE A 230 19.01 -37.95 -13.13
C PHE A 230 20.48 -38.18 -13.45
#